data_AF-A0A4C1TZW9-F1
#
_entry.id   AF-A0A4C1TZW9-F1
#
_cell.length_a   1.000
_cell.length_b   1.000
_cell.length_c   1.000
_cell.angle_alpha   90.00
_cell.angle_beta   90.00
_cell.angle_gamma   90.00
#
_symmetry.space_group_name_H-M   'P 1'
#
loop_
_entity.id
_entity.type
_entity.pdbx_description
1 polymer ?
#
loop_
_entity_poly.entity_id
_entity_poly.type
_entity_poly.pdbx_seq_one_letter_code
_entity_poly.pdbx_strand_id
1 'polypeptide(L)'
;MSVFDPLGLASPVLITGKCMLQDIWRSGIDWDETIEADAHKKWLKWVNDIKKLASIRIPRCISPGHTEGSYMCSSTRAKSRTLRPYWRIKLSEHESAVSLIAGKARVAPLKVISIPRLELQAALLGARLASSILTEIELNVTRKIFWTDSRTVLSWIRSDPRSFKPFVAHRLAELEERR
;
A
#
# COMPACT_ATOMS: atom_id res chain seq x y z
N MET A 1 4.92 17.83 2.61
CA MET A 1 3.77 17.89 1.68
C MET A 1 2.58 17.14 2.25
N SER A 2 1.52 17.87 2.59
CA SER A 2 0.21 17.26 2.82
C SER A 2 -0.56 17.34 1.51
N VAL A 3 -0.93 16.18 0.95
CA VAL A 3 -1.84 16.09 -0.20
C VAL A 3 -3.13 15.48 0.32
N PHE A 4 -4.26 16.14 0.05
CA PHE A 4 -5.56 15.64 0.46
C PHE A 4 -5.99 14.49 -0.44
N ASP A 5 -5.83 13.26 0.05
CA ASP A 5 -6.19 12.02 -0.64
C ASP A 5 -6.75 11.02 0.41
N PRO A 6 -8.02 11.17 0.81
CA PRO A 6 -8.59 10.41 1.94
C PRO A 6 -8.62 8.89 1.67
N LEU A 7 -8.86 8.49 0.41
CA LEU A 7 -8.85 7.09 -0.01
C LEU A 7 -7.46 6.60 -0.42
N GLY A 8 -6.48 7.50 -0.53
CA GLY A 8 -5.11 7.15 -0.90
C GLY A 8 -4.96 6.68 -2.35
N LEU A 9 -5.87 7.05 -3.26
CA LEU A 9 -5.89 6.60 -4.65
C LEU A 9 -4.68 7.14 -5.43
N ALA A 10 -4.18 8.33 -5.08
CA ALA A 10 -2.98 8.93 -5.66
C ALA A 10 -1.68 8.40 -5.01
N SER A 11 -1.78 7.58 -3.94
CA SER A 11 -0.62 7.02 -3.22
C SER A 11 0.47 6.43 -4.13
N PRO A 12 0.18 5.69 -5.21
CA PRO A 12 1.22 5.13 -6.09
C PRO A 12 2.08 6.19 -6.79
N VAL A 13 1.53 7.39 -7.03
CA VAL A 13 2.27 8.51 -7.61
C VAL A 13 2.95 9.33 -6.51
N LEU A 14 2.22 9.61 -5.43
CA LEU A 14 2.73 10.40 -4.30
C LEU A 14 3.94 9.76 -3.60
N ILE A 15 4.00 8.43 -3.56
CA ILE A 15 5.08 7.72 -2.89
C ILE A 15 6.45 7.95 -3.54
N THR A 16 6.48 8.15 -4.86
CA THR A 16 7.73 8.42 -5.59
C THR A 16 8.34 9.77 -5.17
N GLY A 17 7.53 10.82 -5.07
CA GLY A 17 7.96 12.11 -4.54
C GLY A 17 8.39 12.04 -3.08
N LYS A 18 7.71 11.24 -2.24
CA LYS A 18 8.13 11.01 -0.85
C LYS A 18 9.47 10.29 -0.75
N CYS A 19 9.76 9.34 -1.65
CA CYS A 19 11.08 8.70 -1.73
C CYS A 19 12.16 9.69 -2.15
N MET A 20 11.91 10.54 -3.16
CA MET A 20 12.85 11.57 -3.59
C MET A 20 13.17 12.54 -2.45
N LEU A 21 12.14 12.98 -1.72
CA LEU A 21 12.32 13.85 -0.56
C LEU A 21 13.15 13.18 0.53
N GLN A 22 12.92 11.89 0.79
CA GLN A 22 13.74 11.11 1.72
C GLN A 22 15.20 11.04 1.27
N ASP A 23 15.45 10.88 -0.03
CA ASP A 23 16.82 10.81 -0.57
C ASP A 23 17.53 12.17 -0.51
N ILE A 24 16.84 13.29 -0.77
CA ILE A 24 17.39 14.65 -0.61
C ILE A 24 17.74 14.93 0.86
N TRP A 25 16.89 14.51 1.80
CA TRP A 25 17.22 14.65 3.23
C TRP A 25 18.43 13.79 3.65
N ARG A 26 18.71 12.69 2.94
CA ARG A 26 19.90 11.87 3.20
C ARG A 26 21.19 12.54 2.72
N SER A 27 21.13 13.43 1.72
CA SER A 27 22.33 14.15 1.27
C SER A 27 22.81 15.20 2.27
N GLY A 28 22.06 15.49 3.33
CA GLY A 28 22.46 16.46 4.37
C GLY A 28 22.40 17.91 3.90
N ILE A 29 21.78 18.17 2.76
CA ILE A 29 21.56 19.49 2.18
C ILE A 29 20.61 20.27 3.10
N ASP A 30 21.00 21.49 3.45
CA ASP A 30 20.17 22.34 4.30
C ASP A 30 18.97 22.92 3.51
N TRP A 31 17.98 23.45 4.22
CA TRP A 31 16.72 23.89 3.60
C TRP A 31 16.89 25.07 2.62
N ASP A 32 17.94 25.88 2.80
CA ASP A 32 18.32 27.02 1.95
C ASP A 32 19.26 26.65 0.79
N GLU A 33 19.81 25.44 0.81
CA GLU A 33 20.82 25.03 -0.15
C GLU A 33 20.21 24.48 -1.45
N THR A 34 20.88 24.75 -2.56
CA THR A 34 20.46 24.22 -3.87
C THR A 34 20.67 22.73 -3.92
N ILE A 35 19.60 21.98 -4.18
CA ILE A 35 19.68 20.53 -4.39
C ILE A 35 20.51 20.17 -5.64
N GLU A 36 21.10 18.98 -5.62
CA GLU A 36 21.89 18.48 -6.75
C GLU A 36 21.11 18.48 -8.07
N ALA A 37 21.80 18.76 -9.19
CA ALA A 37 21.19 18.90 -10.50
C ALA A 37 20.37 17.67 -10.95
N ASP A 38 20.83 16.46 -10.61
CA ASP A 38 20.10 15.21 -10.94
C ASP A 38 18.81 15.07 -10.10
N ALA A 39 18.87 15.38 -8.80
CA ALA A 39 17.70 15.41 -7.92
C ALA A 39 16.69 16.46 -8.39
N HIS A 40 17.16 17.65 -8.76
CA HIS A 40 16.32 18.73 -9.31
C HIS A 40 15.61 18.31 -10.61
N LYS A 41 16.34 17.68 -11.54
CA LYS A 41 15.77 17.17 -12.79
C LYS A 41 14.70 16.12 -12.54
N LYS A 42 14.94 15.17 -11.63
CA LYS A 42 13.97 14.14 -11.22
C LYS A 42 12.74 14.76 -10.57
N TRP A 43 12.94 15.76 -9.72
CA TRP A 43 11.87 16.49 -9.05
C TRP A 43 10.96 17.20 -10.04
N LEU A 44 11.53 18.00 -10.96
CA LEU A 44 10.76 18.70 -11.98
C LEU A 44 9.98 17.74 -12.88
N LYS A 45 10.59 16.60 -13.25
CA LYS A 45 9.88 15.55 -13.98
C LYS A 45 8.66 15.06 -13.19
N TRP A 46 8.84 14.74 -11.90
CA TRP A 46 7.74 14.28 -11.05
C TRP A 46 6.63 15.35 -10.89
N VAL A 47 6.99 16.62 -10.73
CA VAL A 47 6.03 17.75 -10.67
C VAL A 47 5.24 17.90 -11.97
N ASN A 48 5.82 17.57 -13.12
CA ASN A 48 5.08 17.55 -14.38
C ASN A 48 4.23 16.29 -14.54
N ASP A 49 4.72 15.14 -14.09
CA ASP A 49 3.98 13.87 -14.14
C ASP A 49 2.76 13.88 -13.20
N ILE A 50 2.84 14.50 -12.01
CA ILE A 50 1.71 14.55 -11.07
C ILE A 50 0.51 15.33 -11.64
N LYS A 51 0.74 16.31 -12.53
CA LYS A 51 -0.34 17.05 -13.21
C LYS A 51 -1.21 16.12 -14.06
N LYS A 52 -0.65 15.02 -14.57
CA LYS A 52 -1.39 13.99 -15.33
C LYS A 52 -2.42 13.26 -14.47
N LEU A 53 -2.33 13.32 -13.14
CA LEU A 53 -3.39 12.79 -12.28
C LEU A 53 -4.74 13.48 -12.51
N ALA A 54 -4.75 14.76 -12.92
CA ALA A 54 -5.98 15.50 -13.16
C ALA A 54 -6.82 14.93 -14.31
N SER A 55 -6.21 14.23 -15.27
CA SER A 55 -6.93 13.55 -16.36
C SER A 55 -7.42 12.16 -16.01
N ILE A 56 -6.94 11.56 -14.92
CA ILE A 56 -7.38 10.24 -14.49
C ILE A 56 -8.81 10.32 -13.97
N ARG A 57 -9.65 9.37 -14.38
CA ARG A 57 -11.01 9.20 -13.87
C ARG A 57 -11.10 7.82 -13.23
N ILE A 58 -11.48 7.80 -11.96
CA ILE A 58 -11.71 6.56 -11.20
C ILE A 58 -13.22 6.47 -10.96
N PRO A 59 -13.90 5.38 -11.39
CA PRO A 59 -15.31 5.18 -11.11
C PRO A 59 -15.57 5.21 -9.61
N ARG A 60 -16.57 6.00 -9.16
CA ARG A 60 -16.96 6.03 -7.74
C ARG A 60 -17.71 4.79 -7.31
N CYS A 61 -18.52 4.23 -8.21
CA CYS A 61 -19.26 3.00 -7.94
C CYS A 61 -18.29 1.81 -8.06
N ILE A 62 -17.97 1.19 -6.93
CA ILE A 62 -17.11 0.00 -6.91
C ILE A 62 -17.85 -1.27 -7.33
N SER A 63 -19.18 -1.29 -7.23
CA SER A 63 -20.04 -2.46 -7.47
C SER A 63 -21.38 -2.10 -8.13
N PRO A 64 -21.39 -1.75 -9.42
CA PRO A 64 -22.63 -1.40 -10.11
C PRO A 64 -23.51 -2.64 -10.27
N GLY A 65 -24.71 -2.60 -9.68
CA GLY A 65 -25.74 -3.64 -9.81
C GLY A 65 -25.43 -4.97 -9.09
N HIS A 66 -24.40 -5.00 -8.22
CA HIS A 66 -24.01 -6.21 -7.49
C HIS A 66 -23.81 -5.88 -6.01
N THR A 67 -24.38 -6.69 -5.13
CA THR A 67 -24.23 -6.55 -3.67
C THR A 67 -23.15 -7.47 -3.10
N GLU A 68 -22.71 -8.47 -3.87
CA GLU A 68 -21.73 -9.47 -3.45
C GLU A 68 -20.41 -9.35 -4.21
N GLY A 69 -19.29 -9.52 -3.50
CA GLY A 69 -17.97 -9.44 -4.11
C GLY A 69 -16.86 -9.99 -3.22
N SER A 70 -15.67 -10.10 -3.80
CA SER A 70 -14.45 -10.51 -3.11
C SER A 70 -13.55 -9.31 -2.88
N TYR A 71 -13.11 -9.16 -1.63
CA TYR A 71 -12.05 -8.22 -1.28
C TYR A 71 -10.68 -8.83 -1.59
N MET A 72 -9.85 -8.11 -2.35
CA MET A 72 -8.50 -8.55 -2.69
C MET A 72 -7.48 -7.46 -2.36
N CYS A 73 -6.45 -7.78 -1.59
CA CYS A 73 -5.38 -6.83 -1.30
C CYS A 73 -4.04 -7.38 -1.75
N SER A 74 -3.29 -6.59 -2.52
CA SER A 74 -1.93 -6.94 -2.92
C SER A 74 -0.92 -5.96 -2.33
N SER A 75 0.13 -6.54 -1.78
CA SER A 75 1.36 -5.82 -1.41
C SER A 75 2.40 -6.02 -2.51
N THR A 76 3.06 -4.95 -2.92
CA THR A 76 4.17 -5.04 -3.89
C THR A 76 5.44 -4.48 -3.28
N ARG A 77 6.56 -5.09 -3.68
CA ARG A 77 7.91 -4.73 -3.24
C ARG A 77 8.47 -3.56 -4.05
N ALA A 78 8.94 -2.51 -3.37
CA ALA A 78 9.86 -1.50 -3.90
C ALA A 78 10.61 -0.82 -2.74
N LYS A 79 11.53 0.13 -3.04
CA LYS A 79 12.16 1.04 -2.05
C LYS A 79 11.13 1.73 -1.13
N SER A 80 9.89 1.78 -1.57
CA SER A 80 8.70 2.10 -0.80
C SER A 80 7.77 0.90 -0.66
N ARG A 81 7.07 0.81 0.47
CA ARG A 81 5.99 -0.14 0.65
C ARG A 81 4.70 0.46 0.14
N THR A 82 4.19 -0.06 -0.97
CA THR A 82 2.92 0.39 -1.55
C THR A 82 1.92 -0.76 -1.52
N LEU A 83 0.80 -0.54 -0.85
CA LEU A 83 -0.36 -1.42 -0.84
C LEU A 83 -1.44 -0.85 -1.75
N ARG A 84 -2.04 -1.75 -2.53
CA ARG A 84 -3.16 -1.44 -3.41
C ARG A 84 -4.28 -2.45 -3.14
N PRO A 85 -5.26 -2.12 -2.28
CA PRO A 85 -6.47 -2.91 -2.14
C PRO A 85 -7.43 -2.69 -3.33
N TYR A 86 -7.92 -3.80 -3.87
CA TYR A 86 -8.85 -3.86 -4.98
C TYR A 86 -10.13 -4.59 -4.54
N TRP A 87 -11.27 -4.11 -4.99
CA TRP A 87 -12.54 -4.84 -4.97
C TRP A 87 -12.65 -5.65 -6.25
N ARG A 88 -13.00 -6.93 -6.15
CA ARG A 88 -13.26 -7.76 -7.32
C ARG A 88 -14.68 -8.30 -7.25
N ILE A 89 -15.43 -8.13 -8.32
CA ILE A 89 -16.77 -8.68 -8.50
C ILE A 89 -16.69 -9.70 -9.62
N LYS A 90 -17.33 -10.85 -9.42
CA LYS A 90 -17.52 -11.83 -10.47
C LYS A 90 -18.79 -11.44 -11.22
N LEU A 91 -18.67 -11.07 -12.50
CA LEU A 91 -19.80 -10.69 -13.36
C LEU A 91 -20.40 -11.95 -14.04
N SER A 92 -19.56 -12.92 -14.41
CA SER A 92 -19.94 -14.23 -14.95
C SER A 92 -18.87 -15.29 -14.64
N GLU A 93 -19.00 -16.53 -15.09
CA GLU A 93 -17.96 -17.57 -14.86
C GLU A 93 -16.58 -17.19 -15.39
N HIS A 94 -16.52 -16.43 -16.50
CA HIS A 94 -15.28 -16.02 -17.15
C HIS A 94 -15.00 -14.51 -17.07
N GLU A 95 -15.94 -13.72 -16.56
CA GLU A 95 -15.82 -12.27 -16.49
C GLU A 95 -15.84 -11.78 -15.05
N SER A 96 -14.87 -10.94 -14.70
CA SER A 96 -14.84 -10.27 -13.41
C SER A 96 -14.46 -8.81 -13.56
N ALA A 97 -15.23 -7.93 -12.94
CA ALA A 97 -14.88 -6.52 -12.79
C ALA A 97 -13.95 -6.34 -11.58
N VAL A 98 -12.98 -5.45 -11.71
CA VAL A 98 -12.08 -5.06 -10.62
C VAL A 98 -12.10 -3.55 -10.47
N SER A 99 -12.41 -3.08 -9.28
CA SER A 99 -12.49 -1.67 -8.92
C SER A 99 -11.45 -1.36 -7.84
N LEU A 100 -10.72 -0.25 -7.96
CA LEU A 100 -9.79 0.19 -6.91
C LEU A 100 -10.60 0.83 -5.77
N ILE A 101 -10.48 0.33 -4.54
CA ILE A 101 -11.22 0.88 -3.38
C ILE A 101 -10.42 2.01 -2.73
N ALA A 102 -9.15 1.73 -2.49
CA ALA A 102 -8.26 2.60 -1.75
C ALA A 102 -6.81 2.33 -2.15
N GLY A 103 -5.89 3.17 -1.69
CA GLY A 103 -4.46 2.94 -1.77
C GLY A 103 -3.80 3.32 -0.45
N LYS A 104 -2.71 2.64 -0.10
CA LYS A 104 -1.91 3.07 1.07
C LYS A 104 -0.45 2.79 0.84
N ALA A 105 0.35 3.85 0.85
CA ALA A 105 1.79 3.72 0.68
C ALA A 105 2.54 4.31 1.89
N ARG A 106 3.65 3.67 2.25
CA ARG A 106 4.61 4.15 3.25
C ARG A 106 6.02 3.99 2.73
N VAL A 107 6.84 5.03 2.87
CA VAL A 107 8.27 4.95 2.56
C VAL A 107 8.94 4.06 3.60
N ALA A 108 9.95 3.30 3.18
CA ALA A 108 10.75 2.53 4.13
C ALA A 108 11.40 3.49 5.15
N PRO A 109 11.45 3.13 6.45
CA PRO A 109 12.16 3.92 7.45
C PRO A 109 13.64 4.13 7.07
N LEU A 110 14.22 5.24 7.53
CA LEU A 110 15.66 5.49 7.39
C LEU A 110 16.50 4.49 8.20
N LYS A 111 15.97 4.07 9.35
CA LYS A 111 16.59 3.01 10.16
C LYS A 111 16.59 1.70 9.38
N VAL A 112 17.78 1.12 9.22
CA VAL A 112 17.97 -0.15 8.54
C VAL A 112 17.16 -1.23 9.25
N ILE A 113 16.23 -1.83 8.51
CA ILE A 113 15.46 -3.00 8.94
C ILE A 113 15.48 -4.02 7.81
N SER A 114 15.46 -5.30 8.17
CA SER A 114 15.56 -6.38 7.19
C SER A 114 14.35 -6.38 6.25
N ILE A 115 14.57 -6.81 5.01
CA ILE A 115 13.53 -6.93 4.00
C ILE A 115 12.33 -7.77 4.48
N PRO A 116 12.50 -8.94 5.13
CA PRO A 116 11.37 -9.69 5.67
C PRO A 116 10.54 -8.92 6.71
N ARG A 117 11.18 -8.09 7.55
CA ARG A 117 10.46 -7.22 8.49
C ARG A 117 9.71 -6.11 7.77
N LEU A 118 10.26 -5.60 6.67
CA LEU A 118 9.57 -4.64 5.83
C LEU A 118 8.34 -5.26 5.16
N GLU A 119 8.45 -6.49 4.68
CA GLU A 119 7.36 -7.23 4.03
C GLU A 119 6.28 -7.61 5.06
N LEU A 120 6.65 -8.02 6.27
CA LEU A 120 5.70 -8.29 7.36
C LEU A 120 4.89 -7.05 7.74
N GLN A 121 5.54 -5.89 7.81
CA GLN A 121 4.84 -4.62 8.02
C GLN A 121 3.89 -4.27 6.86
N ALA A 122 4.17 -4.73 5.63
CA ALA A 122 3.27 -4.58 4.49
C ALA A 122 2.03 -5.45 4.64
N ALA A 123 2.21 -6.72 5.03
CA ALA A 123 1.09 -7.61 5.33
C ALA A 123 0.21 -7.01 6.43
N LEU A 124 0.80 -6.54 7.53
CA LEU A 124 0.06 -5.93 8.63
C LEU A 124 -0.67 -4.64 8.23
N LEU A 125 -0.02 -3.76 7.48
CA LEU A 125 -0.66 -2.54 6.99
C LEU A 125 -1.82 -2.86 6.02
N GLY A 126 -1.69 -3.92 5.23
CA GLY A 126 -2.77 -4.44 4.37
C GLY A 126 -3.94 -4.99 5.17
N ALA A 127 -3.68 -5.74 6.24
CA ALA A 127 -4.70 -6.27 7.15
C ALA A 127 -5.45 -5.16 7.89
N ARG A 128 -4.73 -4.14 8.39
CA ARG A 128 -5.34 -2.95 9.00
C ARG A 128 -6.24 -2.20 8.02
N LEU A 129 -5.76 -1.97 6.80
CA LEU A 129 -6.54 -1.30 5.77
C LEU A 129 -7.79 -2.11 5.38
N ALA A 130 -7.64 -3.43 5.27
CA ALA A 130 -8.77 -4.32 5.02
C ALA A 130 -9.80 -4.24 6.15
N SER A 131 -9.37 -4.29 7.42
CA SER A 131 -10.27 -4.15 8.56
C SER A 131 -11.06 -2.84 8.49
N SER A 132 -10.41 -1.70 8.23
CA SER A 132 -11.11 -0.42 8.09
C SER A 132 -12.09 -0.41 6.92
N ILE A 133 -11.73 -0.97 5.76
CA ILE A 133 -12.62 -1.00 4.60
C ILE A 133 -13.81 -1.94 4.85
N LEU A 134 -13.56 -3.13 5.40
CA LEU A 134 -14.57 -4.16 5.61
C LEU A 134 -15.57 -3.80 6.71
N THR A 135 -15.19 -2.95 7.66
CA THR A 135 -16.11 -2.40 8.66
C THR A 135 -17.08 -1.37 8.07
N GLU A 136 -16.63 -0.58 7.09
CA GLU A 136 -17.40 0.54 6.52
C GLU A 136 -18.14 0.19 5.22
N ILE A 137 -17.79 -0.94 4.58
CA ILE A 137 -18.38 -1.33 3.30
C ILE A 137 -19.74 -1.98 3.51
N GLU A 138 -20.78 -1.45 2.86
CA GLU A 138 -22.15 -2.00 2.89
C GLU A 138 -22.37 -3.12 1.85
N LEU A 139 -21.30 -3.79 1.41
CA LEU A 139 -21.34 -4.90 0.45
C LEU A 139 -21.09 -6.23 1.14
N ASN A 140 -21.75 -7.27 0.66
CA ASN A 140 -21.55 -8.63 1.13
C ASN A 140 -20.21 -9.18 0.62
N VAL A 141 -19.27 -9.36 1.54
CA VAL A 141 -17.92 -9.85 1.24
C VAL A 141 -17.93 -11.37 1.27
N THR A 142 -17.90 -11.99 0.10
CA THR A 142 -17.90 -13.46 -0.04
C THR A 142 -16.53 -14.06 0.23
N ARG A 143 -15.45 -13.31 -0.04
CA ARG A 143 -14.08 -13.77 0.16
C ARG A 143 -13.12 -12.61 0.43
N LYS A 144 -12.15 -12.84 1.32
CA LYS A 144 -11.05 -11.92 1.65
C LYS A 144 -9.73 -12.59 1.25
N ILE A 145 -9.00 -12.02 0.30
CA ILE A 145 -7.74 -12.59 -0.21
C ILE A 145 -6.61 -11.56 -0.06
N PHE A 146 -5.48 -11.98 0.52
CA PHE A 146 -4.26 -11.19 0.59
C PHE A 146 -3.14 -11.84 -0.22
N TRP A 147 -2.46 -11.03 -1.02
CA TRP A 147 -1.32 -11.45 -1.83
C TRP A 147 -0.03 -10.81 -1.33
N THR A 148 0.99 -11.66 -1.18
CA THR A 148 2.37 -11.25 -0.93
C THR A 148 3.31 -12.18 -1.71
N ASP A 149 4.38 -11.61 -2.25
CA ASP A 149 5.48 -12.32 -2.91
C ASP A 149 6.52 -12.87 -1.90
N SER A 150 6.39 -12.53 -0.62
CA SER A 150 7.34 -12.92 0.42
C SER A 150 7.04 -14.32 0.97
N ARG A 151 7.80 -15.32 0.51
CA ARG A 151 7.78 -16.66 1.09
C ARG A 151 8.14 -16.66 2.59
N THR A 152 9.04 -15.77 3.01
CA THR A 152 9.42 -15.63 4.42
C THR A 152 8.25 -15.16 5.28
N VAL A 153 7.51 -14.14 4.84
CA VAL A 153 6.32 -13.67 5.57
C VAL A 153 5.24 -14.74 5.60
N LEU A 154 5.00 -15.46 4.50
CA LEU A 154 4.05 -16.58 4.47
C LEU A 154 4.44 -17.69 5.45
N SER A 155 5.72 -18.01 5.57
CA SER A 155 6.24 -18.97 6.56
C SER A 155 6.03 -18.49 7.99
N TRP A 156 6.35 -17.22 8.27
CA TRP A 156 6.14 -16.61 9.59
C TRP A 156 4.67 -16.61 10.02
N ILE A 157 3.74 -16.28 9.11
CA ILE A 157 2.31 -16.28 9.38
C ILE A 157 1.77 -17.68 9.71
N ARG A 158 2.42 -18.74 9.22
CA ARG A 158 2.03 -20.14 9.48
C ARG A 158 2.71 -20.74 10.71
N SER A 159 3.64 -20.02 11.32
CA SER A 159 4.45 -20.48 12.45
C SER A 159 3.93 -19.88 13.77
N ASP A 160 4.24 -20.51 14.91
CA ASP A 160 3.88 -19.97 16.23
C ASP A 160 4.59 -18.61 16.47
N PRO A 161 3.86 -17.50 16.69
CA PRO A 161 4.43 -16.18 16.97
C PRO A 161 5.45 -16.18 18.12
N ARG A 162 5.29 -17.06 19.12
CA ARG A 162 6.15 -17.12 20.32
C ARG A 162 7.58 -17.55 20.01
N SER A 163 7.80 -18.21 18.88
CA SER A 163 9.13 -18.63 18.42
C SER A 163 10.00 -17.46 17.91
N PHE A 164 9.42 -16.28 17.69
CA PHE A 164 10.11 -15.14 17.10
C PHE A 164 10.47 -14.04 18.11
N LYS A 165 11.47 -13.22 17.76
CA LYS A 165 11.80 -12.01 18.52
C LYS A 165 10.60 -11.05 18.61
N PRO A 166 10.49 -10.22 19.67
CA PRO A 166 9.31 -9.39 19.94
C PRO A 166 8.82 -8.55 18.76
N PHE A 167 9.73 -8.03 17.92
CA PHE A 167 9.34 -7.28 16.74
C PHE A 167 8.43 -8.11 15.82
N VAL A 168 8.79 -9.35 15.50
CA VAL A 168 8.02 -10.20 14.58
C VAL A 168 6.81 -10.78 15.30
N ALA A 169 7.01 -11.31 16.52
CA ALA A 169 5.96 -11.91 17.33
C ALA A 169 4.74 -11.00 17.50
N HIS A 170 4.94 -9.73 17.89
CA HIS A 170 3.83 -8.80 18.14
C HIS A 170 3.05 -8.45 16.84
N ARG A 171 3.72 -8.38 15.68
CA ARG A 171 3.01 -8.15 14.40
C ARG A 171 2.26 -9.38 13.93
N LEU A 172 2.77 -10.57 14.22
CA LEU A 172 2.08 -11.82 13.90
C LEU A 172 0.83 -11.99 14.78
N ALA A 173 0.93 -11.72 16.08
CA ALA A 173 -0.22 -11.73 16.98
C ALA A 173 -1.32 -10.76 16.51
N GLU A 174 -0.95 -9.53 16.13
CA GLU A 174 -1.94 -8.57 15.59
C GLU A 174 -2.53 -9.02 14.24
N LEU A 175 -1.76 -9.71 13.40
CA LEU A 175 -2.28 -10.28 12.15
C LEU A 175 -3.28 -11.40 12.42
N GLU A 176 -3.05 -12.20 13.46
CA GLU A 176 -3.92 -13.29 13.88
C GLU A 176 -5.26 -12.78 14.42
N GLU A 177 -5.25 -11.72 15.23
CA GLU A 177 -6.46 -11.03 15.71
C GLU A 177 -7.32 -10.45 14.55
N ARG A 178 -6.69 -10.14 13.40
CA ARG A 178 -7.34 -9.49 12.24
C ARG A 178 -7.65 -10.45 11.10
N ARG A 179 -7.46 -11.75 11.31
CA ARG A 179 -7.61 -12.78 10.27
C ARG A 179 -9.03 -12.80 9.70
#